data_AF-A0A840IFG3-F1
#
_entry.id   AF-A0A840IFG3-F1
#
_cell.length_a   1.000
_cell.length_b   1.000
_cell.length_c   1.000
_cell.angle_alpha   90.00
_cell.angle_beta   90.00
_cell.angle_gamma   90.00
#
_symmetry.space_group_name_H-M   'P 1'
#
loop_
_entity.id
_entity.type
_entity.pdbx_description
1 polymer ?
#
loop_
_entity_poly.entity_id
_entity_poly.type
_entity_poly.pdbx_seq_one_letter_code
_entity_poly.pdbx_strand_id
1 'polypeptide(L)'
;MKPGVLAERNAFLLSERGPSRPQRQIVAKAASNANRIDQLPQLVKGWIADDAPLLVTCALGDDAPAAEPLVREIASARDGRETVLIVCENRAHPCYERLANDGRLTVCHAVVDRVCIAPKTARLPDRRRQVLVHAVWEWVVEQAPSQPEVLRQLESGGVLVVDDIAPFRERKLLVVNGLHQILALKCRLLGIEHLALGARHAEVLAVAEPFLDAIEAAHRARWPDFAHDVTYGPERVRVFGDMPDTTERILGDHLVRANLTSLLDRLDARVFAGARTASEHGFDVAVFADVVDLLIAIVGDGDLYYEPPELPAAVDDRTVVERFGALLRGWTTPRQSEQFVERFAEALAVTAA
;
A
#
# COMPACT_ATOMS: atom_id res chain seq x y z
N MET A 1 5.56 2.37 45.37
CA MET A 1 5.03 2.63 44.01
C MET A 1 4.79 1.26 43.38
N LYS A 2 3.55 0.92 43.00
CA LYS A 2 3.20 -0.44 42.52
C LYS A 2 3.91 -0.72 41.17
N PRO A 3 4.49 -1.92 40.97
CA PRO A 3 4.97 -2.35 39.66
C PRO A 3 3.75 -2.65 38.78
N GLY A 4 3.58 -1.96 37.65
CA GLY A 4 2.47 -2.27 36.75
C GLY A 4 2.00 -1.23 35.73
N VAL A 5 2.70 -0.11 35.49
CA VAL A 5 2.15 0.98 34.64
C VAL A 5 2.99 1.30 33.39
N LEU A 6 3.94 0.43 33.00
CA LEU A 6 4.76 0.64 31.78
C LEU A 6 4.49 -0.36 30.64
N ALA A 7 3.50 -1.25 30.78
CA ALA A 7 3.16 -2.24 29.74
C ALA A 7 2.06 -1.79 28.74
N GLU A 8 1.44 -0.63 28.91
CA GLU A 8 0.18 -0.29 28.21
C GLU A 8 0.31 0.71 27.05
N ARG A 9 1.52 0.97 26.53
CA ARG A 9 1.65 2.00 25.48
C ARG A 9 1.27 1.58 24.06
N ASN A 10 1.07 0.31 23.74
CA ASN A 10 0.88 -0.14 22.35
C ASN A 10 -0.06 -1.35 22.20
N ALA A 11 -1.26 -1.31 22.79
CA ALA A 11 -2.31 -2.26 22.39
C ALA A 11 -3.16 -1.61 21.29
N PHE A 12 -3.06 -2.13 20.06
CA PHE A 12 -3.97 -1.76 18.98
C PHE A 12 -5.27 -2.57 19.12
N LEU A 13 -6.41 -1.90 19.03
CA LEU A 13 -7.70 -2.56 18.89
C LEU A 13 -8.11 -2.51 17.43
N LEU A 14 -8.14 -3.68 16.79
CA LEU A 14 -8.69 -3.81 15.44
C LEU A 14 -10.21 -3.92 15.56
N SER A 15 -10.92 -2.94 15.00
CA SER A 15 -12.37 -2.97 14.86
C SER A 15 -12.71 -3.39 13.44
N GLU A 16 -13.15 -4.63 13.28
CA GLU A 16 -13.53 -5.19 11.99
C GLU A 16 -14.94 -4.73 11.61
N ARG A 17 -15.08 -4.16 10.40
CA ARG A 17 -16.36 -3.84 9.77
C ARG A 17 -16.58 -4.74 8.57
N GLY A 18 -17.76 -5.32 8.46
CA GLY A 18 -18.23 -6.03 7.27
C GLY A 18 -19.71 -5.74 7.01
N PRO A 19 -20.20 -5.94 5.78
CA PRO A 19 -21.55 -5.54 5.35
C PRO A 19 -22.70 -6.24 6.09
N SER A 20 -22.44 -7.32 6.83
CA SER A 20 -23.46 -8.14 7.49
C SER A 20 -23.04 -8.79 8.82
N ARG A 21 -21.91 -8.38 9.42
CA ARG A 21 -21.40 -8.96 10.67
C ARG A 21 -21.35 -7.93 11.80
N PRO A 22 -21.68 -8.30 13.05
CA PRO A 22 -21.45 -7.43 14.20
C PRO A 22 -19.97 -7.07 14.30
N GLN A 23 -19.66 -5.83 14.67
CA GLN A 23 -18.30 -5.32 14.81
C GLN A 23 -17.49 -6.25 15.72
N ARG A 24 -16.46 -6.90 15.17
CA ARG A 24 -15.56 -7.76 15.94
C ARG A 24 -14.35 -6.94 16.38
N GLN A 25 -14.02 -7.05 17.67
CA GLN A 25 -12.82 -6.46 18.23
C GLN A 25 -11.72 -7.52 18.37
N ILE A 26 -10.56 -7.25 17.79
CA ILE A 26 -9.37 -8.10 17.90
C ILE A 26 -8.27 -7.27 18.56
N VAL A 27 -7.66 -7.78 19.64
CA VAL A 27 -6.54 -7.12 20.31
C VAL A 27 -5.24 -7.66 19.72
N ALA A 28 -4.37 -6.76 19.25
CA ALA A 28 -3.01 -7.15 18.87
C ALA A 28 -2.29 -7.76 20.08
N LYS A 29 -1.69 -8.95 19.93
CA LYS A 29 -1.06 -9.64 21.07
C LYS A 29 0.11 -8.85 21.68
N ALA A 30 0.87 -8.11 20.86
CA ALA A 30 1.88 -7.14 21.27
C ALA A 30 2.26 -6.21 20.10
N ALA A 31 2.69 -4.97 20.38
CA ALA A 31 3.35 -4.08 19.42
C ALA A 31 4.40 -3.22 20.13
N SER A 32 5.52 -2.92 19.48
CA SER A 32 6.61 -2.13 20.07
C SER A 32 7.42 -1.39 18.99
N ASN A 33 7.91 -0.20 19.32
CA ASN A 33 8.91 0.53 18.52
C ASN A 33 10.33 0.27 19.05
N ALA A 34 10.55 -0.92 19.63
CA ALA A 34 11.85 -1.31 20.14
C ALA A 34 12.86 -1.37 19.00
N ASN A 35 14.10 -1.01 19.28
CA ASN A 35 15.24 -1.25 18.40
C ASN A 35 16.20 -2.31 18.96
N ARG A 36 15.89 -2.88 20.13
CA ARG A 36 16.63 -3.97 20.79
C ARG A 36 15.70 -4.90 21.56
N ILE A 37 16.12 -6.15 21.78
CA ILE A 37 15.32 -7.14 22.52
C ILE A 37 15.04 -6.68 23.96
N ASP A 38 16.00 -6.04 24.62
CA ASP A 38 15.86 -5.59 26.02
C ASP A 38 14.74 -4.54 26.21
N GLN A 39 14.31 -3.88 25.15
CA GLN A 39 13.19 -2.93 25.12
C GLN A 39 11.84 -3.59 24.82
N LEU A 40 11.82 -4.85 24.37
CA LEU A 40 10.58 -5.54 24.06
C LEU A 40 9.75 -5.85 25.32
N PRO A 41 8.41 -5.93 25.21
CA PRO A 41 7.55 -6.41 26.28
C PRO A 41 8.00 -7.80 26.78
N GLN A 42 7.86 -8.06 28.07
CA GLN A 42 8.29 -9.34 28.67
C GLN A 42 7.63 -10.55 28.01
N LEU A 43 6.38 -10.42 27.57
CA LEU A 43 5.66 -11.45 26.82
C LEU A 43 6.39 -11.82 25.52
N VAL A 44 6.85 -10.82 24.77
CA VAL A 44 7.56 -11.02 23.50
C VAL A 44 8.94 -11.63 23.75
N LYS A 45 9.65 -11.18 24.79
CA LYS A 45 10.91 -11.82 25.22
C LYS A 45 10.71 -13.30 25.56
N GLY A 46 9.59 -13.64 26.18
CA GLY A 46 9.19 -15.02 26.43
C GLY A 46 9.06 -15.83 25.14
N TRP A 47 8.36 -15.31 24.13
CA TRP A 47 8.24 -15.98 22.82
C TRP A 47 9.59 -16.13 22.10
N ILE A 48 10.47 -15.13 22.20
CA ILE A 48 11.81 -15.21 21.61
C ILE A 48 12.63 -16.32 22.29
N ALA A 49 12.50 -16.49 23.60
CA ALA A 49 13.21 -17.53 24.35
C ALA A 49 12.61 -18.94 24.21
N ASP A 50 11.38 -19.05 23.71
CA ASP A 50 10.65 -20.32 23.50
C ASP A 50 11.25 -21.14 22.34
N ASP A 51 11.05 -22.46 22.35
CA ASP A 51 11.45 -23.37 21.28
C ASP A 51 10.38 -23.50 20.18
N ALA A 52 9.16 -23.03 20.43
CA ALA A 52 8.11 -22.96 19.42
C ALA A 52 8.56 -22.11 18.21
N PRO A 53 8.12 -22.45 16.97
CA PRO A 53 8.40 -21.62 15.80
C PRO A 53 7.95 -20.18 15.99
N LEU A 54 8.78 -19.22 15.58
CA LEU A 54 8.49 -17.80 15.70
C LEU A 54 8.23 -17.18 14.33
N LEU A 55 7.05 -16.56 14.18
CA LEU A 55 6.72 -15.71 13.05
C LEU A 55 6.93 -14.23 13.41
N VAL A 56 7.74 -13.55 12.61
CA VAL A 56 7.89 -12.09 12.62
C VAL A 56 7.24 -11.55 11.34
N THR A 57 6.36 -10.56 11.47
CA THR A 57 5.78 -9.84 10.32
C THR A 57 6.19 -8.39 10.39
N CYS A 58 6.42 -7.74 9.25
CA CYS A 58 6.82 -6.33 9.22
C CYS A 58 6.24 -5.58 8.02
N ALA A 59 5.84 -4.33 8.27
CA ALA A 59 5.40 -3.32 7.30
C ALA A 59 5.95 -1.96 7.76
N LEU A 60 7.26 -1.78 7.58
CA LEU A 60 8.14 -0.70 7.99
C LEU A 60 8.44 0.32 6.86
N GLY A 61 8.22 -0.02 5.59
CA GLY A 61 8.56 0.84 4.46
C GLY A 61 10.02 1.30 4.50
N ASP A 62 10.23 2.61 4.44
CA ASP A 62 11.57 3.23 4.47
C ASP A 62 12.29 3.07 5.82
N ASP A 63 11.59 2.69 6.89
CA ASP A 63 12.17 2.42 8.21
C ASP A 63 12.74 1.00 8.34
N ALA A 64 12.61 0.15 7.31
CA ALA A 64 13.12 -1.22 7.33
C ALA A 64 14.61 -1.34 7.73
N PRO A 65 15.54 -0.47 7.28
CA PRO A 65 16.94 -0.48 7.73
C PRO A 65 17.12 -0.28 9.23
N ALA A 66 16.28 0.55 9.86
CA ALA A 66 16.38 0.85 11.28
C ALA A 66 15.96 -0.35 12.15
N ALA A 67 15.10 -1.23 11.62
CA ALA A 67 14.67 -2.45 12.29
C ALA A 67 15.59 -3.65 12.04
N GLU A 68 16.45 -3.61 11.01
CA GLU A 68 17.36 -4.71 10.67
C GLU A 68 18.20 -5.20 11.88
N PRO A 69 18.79 -4.33 12.73
CA PRO A 69 19.54 -4.78 13.91
C PRO A 69 18.70 -5.60 14.89
N LEU A 70 17.45 -5.20 15.15
CA LEU A 70 16.55 -5.93 16.04
C LEU A 70 16.22 -7.33 15.48
N VAL A 71 15.95 -7.42 14.17
CA VAL A 71 15.67 -8.72 13.53
C VAL A 71 16.87 -9.65 13.63
N ARG A 72 18.09 -9.13 13.44
CA ARG A 72 19.33 -9.91 13.62
C ARG A 72 19.55 -10.33 15.07
N GLU A 73 19.23 -9.46 16.03
CA GLU A 73 19.29 -9.78 17.45
C GLU A 73 18.31 -10.91 17.80
N ILE A 74 17.06 -10.84 17.31
CA ILE A 74 16.04 -11.90 17.49
C ILE A 74 16.52 -13.22 16.88
N ALA A 75 17.02 -13.21 15.65
CA ALA A 75 17.52 -14.40 14.99
C ALA A 75 18.71 -15.02 15.72
N SER A 76 19.63 -14.18 16.23
CA SER A 76 20.80 -14.65 16.99
C SER A 76 20.41 -15.23 18.35
N ALA A 77 19.41 -14.65 19.03
CA ALA A 77 18.88 -15.18 20.29
C ALA A 77 18.17 -16.54 20.10
N ARG A 78 17.78 -16.84 18.85
CA ARG A 78 17.04 -18.04 18.45
C ARG A 78 17.86 -18.98 17.58
N ASP A 79 19.20 -18.90 17.64
CA ASP A 79 20.07 -19.71 16.79
C ASP A 79 19.69 -21.20 16.82
N GLY A 80 19.58 -21.79 15.62
CA GLY A 80 19.12 -23.17 15.40
C GLY A 80 17.61 -23.42 15.56
N ARG A 81 16.78 -22.41 15.89
CA ARG A 81 15.33 -22.55 16.07
C ARG A 81 14.57 -21.90 14.92
N GLU A 82 13.44 -22.49 14.53
CA GLU A 82 12.64 -21.98 13.42
C GLU A 82 12.18 -20.53 13.71
N THR A 83 12.61 -19.64 12.82
CA THR A 83 12.27 -18.21 12.83
C THR A 83 12.00 -17.79 11.40
N VAL A 84 10.80 -17.30 11.14
CA VAL A 84 10.35 -16.84 9.82
C VAL A 84 10.06 -15.35 9.88
N LEU A 85 10.63 -14.58 8.95
CA LEU A 85 10.29 -13.19 8.70
C LEU A 85 9.44 -13.10 7.44
N ILE A 86 8.18 -12.66 7.58
CA ILE A 86 7.32 -12.35 6.43
C ILE A 86 7.34 -10.83 6.18
N VAL A 87 7.81 -10.45 5.00
CA VAL A 87 7.89 -9.06 4.52
C VAL A 87 6.54 -8.68 3.91
N CYS A 88 5.80 -7.79 4.58
CA CYS A 88 4.45 -7.36 4.20
C CYS A 88 4.45 -5.97 3.55
N GLU A 89 5.43 -5.69 2.69
CA GLU A 89 5.61 -4.39 2.03
C GLU A 89 5.10 -4.39 0.59
N ASN A 90 4.57 -3.24 0.14
CA ASN A 90 4.35 -3.06 -1.31
C ASN A 90 5.67 -2.95 -2.09
N ARG A 91 6.76 -2.51 -1.44
CA ARG A 91 8.11 -2.42 -2.01
C ARG A 91 9.12 -2.93 -0.98
N ALA A 92 9.73 -4.08 -1.26
CA ALA A 92 10.73 -4.65 -0.36
C ALA A 92 12.02 -3.80 -0.37
N HIS A 93 12.58 -3.56 0.82
CA HIS A 93 13.87 -2.90 0.97
C HIS A 93 15.03 -3.91 0.81
N PRO A 94 16.19 -3.54 0.23
CA PRO A 94 17.35 -4.44 0.07
C PRO A 94 17.91 -5.05 1.36
N CYS A 95 17.50 -4.57 2.54
CA CYS A 95 17.89 -5.16 3.82
C CYS A 95 17.32 -6.58 4.00
N TYR A 96 16.18 -6.89 3.39
CA TYR A 96 15.57 -8.22 3.53
C TYR A 96 16.40 -9.29 2.82
N GLU A 97 17.01 -8.98 1.68
CA GLU A 97 17.96 -9.87 1.01
C GLU A 97 19.19 -10.12 1.88
N ARG A 98 19.71 -9.07 2.55
CA ARG A 98 20.83 -9.22 3.50
C ARG A 98 20.46 -10.04 4.74
N LEU A 99 19.19 -10.01 5.16
CA LEU A 99 18.69 -10.85 6.25
C LEU A 99 18.54 -12.29 5.80
N ALA A 100 18.01 -12.52 4.59
CA ALA A 100 17.89 -13.86 4.01
C ALA A 100 19.26 -14.53 3.84
N ASN A 101 20.25 -13.78 3.34
CA ASN A 101 21.61 -14.26 3.11
C ASN A 101 22.40 -14.54 4.40
N ASP A 102 21.96 -14.05 5.56
CA ASP A 102 22.57 -14.37 6.87
C ASP A 102 22.26 -15.83 7.29
N GLY A 103 21.23 -16.46 6.71
CA GLY A 103 20.89 -17.87 6.93
C GLY A 103 20.34 -18.21 8.32
N ARG A 104 20.30 -17.25 9.26
CA ARG A 104 19.78 -17.46 10.64
C ARG A 104 18.27 -17.49 10.73
N LEU A 105 17.56 -17.09 9.67
CA LEU A 105 16.11 -17.08 9.61
C LEU A 105 15.64 -17.27 8.17
N THR A 106 14.39 -17.72 8.00
CA THR A 106 13.77 -17.80 6.68
C THR A 106 13.05 -16.48 6.38
N VAL A 107 13.40 -15.82 5.27
CA VAL A 107 12.69 -14.61 4.80
C VAL A 107 11.71 -15.01 3.71
N CYS A 108 10.44 -14.69 3.90
CA CYS A 108 9.39 -14.84 2.89
C CYS A 108 8.87 -13.46 2.48
N HIS A 109 8.47 -13.32 1.23
CA HIS A 109 7.77 -12.15 0.75
C HIS A 109 6.26 -12.40 0.73
N ALA A 110 5.48 -11.33 0.93
CA ALA A 110 4.03 -11.44 0.92
C ALA A 110 3.37 -10.33 0.11
N VAL A 111 2.14 -10.61 -0.32
CA VAL A 111 1.16 -9.63 -0.76
C VAL A 111 0.09 -9.56 0.33
N VAL A 112 -0.08 -8.38 0.91
CA VAL A 112 -1.12 -8.10 1.90
C VAL A 112 -2.09 -7.07 1.34
N ASP A 113 -3.37 -7.39 1.38
CA ASP A 113 -4.44 -6.47 1.04
C ASP A 113 -5.46 -6.46 2.18
N ARG A 114 -5.55 -5.32 2.86
CA ARG A 114 -6.61 -5.02 3.82
C ARG A 114 -6.64 -3.52 4.03
N VAL A 115 -7.79 -2.89 3.75
CA VAL A 115 -7.95 -1.46 4.08
C VAL A 115 -7.98 -1.30 5.60
N CYS A 116 -6.99 -0.56 6.11
CA CYS A 116 -6.78 -0.27 7.51
C CYS A 116 -6.69 1.25 7.71
N ILE A 117 -7.50 1.78 8.61
CA ILE A 117 -7.55 3.21 8.92
C ILE A 117 -7.30 3.38 10.41
N ALA A 118 -6.26 4.12 10.76
CA ALA A 118 -5.98 4.53 12.13
C ALA A 118 -6.34 6.02 12.28
N PRO A 119 -7.53 6.39 12.78
CA PRO A 119 -7.91 7.79 12.87
C PRO A 119 -6.95 8.52 13.82
N LYS A 120 -6.40 9.67 13.38
CA LYS A 120 -5.40 10.47 14.13
C LYS A 120 -5.87 10.77 15.57
N THR A 121 -7.18 10.93 15.78
CA THR A 121 -7.80 11.32 17.06
C THR A 121 -8.49 10.17 17.81
N ALA A 122 -8.65 8.99 17.23
CA ALA A 122 -9.38 7.88 17.85
C ALA A 122 -8.49 7.13 18.86
N ARG A 123 -8.39 7.67 20.07
CA ARG A 123 -7.94 6.93 21.24
C ARG A 123 -9.14 6.40 22.00
N LEU A 124 -9.09 5.13 22.37
CA LEU A 124 -10.06 4.55 23.28
C LEU A 124 -9.88 5.16 24.69
N PRO A 125 -10.88 5.02 25.59
CA PRO A 125 -10.79 5.53 26.96
C PRO A 125 -9.55 5.04 27.73
N ASP A 126 -9.04 3.86 27.39
CA ASP A 126 -7.82 3.26 27.92
C ASP A 126 -6.54 3.65 27.15
N ARG A 127 -6.60 4.70 26.33
CA ARG A 127 -5.51 5.28 25.52
C ARG A 127 -4.98 4.41 24.39
N ARG A 128 -5.56 3.22 24.16
CA ARG A 128 -5.24 2.38 22.99
C ARG A 128 -5.59 3.09 21.69
N ARG A 129 -4.79 2.86 20.65
CA ARG A 129 -5.11 3.33 19.30
C ARG A 129 -6.14 2.38 18.69
N GLN A 130 -7.24 2.93 18.20
CA GLN A 130 -8.19 2.17 17.42
C GLN A 130 -7.73 2.13 15.96
N VAL A 131 -7.76 0.94 15.36
CA VAL A 131 -7.59 0.76 13.92
C VAL A 131 -8.87 0.16 13.39
N LEU A 132 -9.50 0.85 12.46
CA LEU A 132 -10.63 0.34 11.70
C LEU A 132 -10.08 -0.52 10.58
N VAL A 133 -10.58 -1.74 10.45
CA VAL A 133 -10.14 -2.66 9.40
C VAL A 133 -11.35 -3.22 8.67
N HIS A 134 -11.25 -3.35 7.35
CA HIS A 134 -12.32 -3.97 6.58
C HIS A 134 -12.28 -5.51 6.73
N ALA A 135 -13.42 -6.19 6.60
CA ALA A 135 -13.51 -7.64 6.70
C ALA A 135 -13.02 -8.38 5.46
N VAL A 136 -13.00 -7.72 4.29
CA VAL A 136 -12.33 -8.22 3.09
C VAL A 136 -10.84 -8.07 3.28
N TRP A 137 -10.11 -9.17 3.12
CA TRP A 137 -8.67 -9.23 3.19
C TRP A 137 -8.14 -10.31 2.24
N GLU A 138 -6.89 -10.15 1.85
CA GLU A 138 -6.10 -11.15 1.12
C GLU A 138 -4.69 -11.15 1.73
N TRP A 139 -4.15 -12.34 1.97
CA TRP A 139 -2.76 -12.52 2.38
C TRP A 139 -2.18 -13.69 1.60
N VAL A 140 -1.21 -13.39 0.76
CA VAL A 140 -0.47 -14.36 -0.06
C VAL A 140 0.98 -14.32 0.36
N VAL A 141 1.59 -15.47 0.58
CA VAL A 141 2.98 -15.61 1.01
C VAL A 141 3.71 -16.51 0.02
N GLU A 142 4.88 -16.05 -0.41
CA GLU A 142 5.76 -16.83 -1.27
C GLU A 142 6.38 -17.97 -0.48
N GLN A 143 6.30 -19.17 -1.05
CA GLN A 143 6.79 -20.39 -0.44
C GLN A 143 8.31 -20.35 -0.31
N ALA A 144 8.81 -20.53 0.91
CA ALA A 144 10.24 -20.73 1.12
C ALA A 144 10.64 -22.18 0.77
N PRO A 145 11.84 -22.41 0.21
CA PRO A 145 12.33 -23.76 -0.11
C PRO A 145 12.33 -24.71 1.10
N SER A 146 12.55 -24.18 2.31
CA SER A 146 12.57 -24.94 3.56
C SER A 146 11.18 -25.39 4.04
N GLN A 147 10.10 -24.85 3.47
CA GLN A 147 8.69 -25.13 3.85
C GLN A 147 8.45 -25.14 5.37
N PRO A 148 8.81 -24.04 6.08
CA PRO A 148 8.75 -24.01 7.54
C PRO A 148 7.34 -24.30 8.05
N GLU A 149 7.26 -24.93 9.22
CA GLU A 149 5.99 -25.33 9.85
C GLU A 149 5.04 -24.13 10.02
N VAL A 150 5.58 -22.95 10.30
CA VAL A 150 4.82 -21.68 10.35
C VAL A 150 3.98 -21.44 9.10
N LEU A 151 4.49 -21.71 7.89
CA LEU A 151 3.72 -21.44 6.67
C LEU A 151 2.54 -22.42 6.52
N ARG A 152 2.72 -23.69 6.89
CA ARG A 152 1.63 -24.68 6.92
C ARG A 152 0.53 -24.29 7.91
N GLN A 153 0.92 -23.73 9.06
CA GLN A 153 -0.04 -23.21 10.03
C GLN A 153 -0.80 -21.98 9.51
N LEU A 154 -0.14 -21.07 8.81
CA LEU A 154 -0.79 -19.91 8.19
C LEU A 154 -1.78 -20.33 7.11
N GLU A 155 -1.45 -21.32 6.30
CA GLU A 155 -2.34 -21.86 5.26
C GLU A 155 -3.65 -22.38 5.85
N SER A 156 -3.59 -23.09 6.98
CA SER A 156 -4.78 -23.53 7.73
C SER A 156 -5.65 -22.37 8.26
N GLY A 157 -5.07 -21.18 8.37
CA GLY A 157 -5.74 -19.93 8.74
C GLY A 157 -6.31 -19.12 7.58
N GLY A 158 -6.23 -19.63 6.35
CA GLY A 158 -6.74 -18.98 5.13
C GLY A 158 -5.73 -18.08 4.41
N VAL A 159 -4.45 -18.10 4.79
CA VAL A 159 -3.37 -17.47 4.02
C VAL A 159 -3.07 -18.34 2.80
N LEU A 160 -2.89 -17.73 1.63
CA LEU A 160 -2.47 -18.46 0.43
C LEU A 160 -0.95 -18.58 0.43
N VAL A 161 -0.42 -19.81 0.40
CA VAL A 161 1.01 -20.05 0.20
C VAL A 161 1.22 -20.50 -1.24
N VAL A 162 2.06 -19.78 -2.00
CA VAL A 162 2.21 -19.98 -3.45
C VAL A 162 3.69 -19.98 -3.84
N ASP A 163 4.00 -20.63 -4.96
CA ASP A 163 5.37 -20.66 -5.49
C ASP A 163 5.82 -19.32 -6.08
N ASP A 164 4.89 -18.56 -6.68
CA ASP A 164 5.16 -17.26 -7.30
C ASP A 164 4.12 -16.22 -6.87
N ILE A 165 4.58 -15.17 -6.18
CA ILE A 165 3.73 -14.06 -5.74
C ILE A 165 3.64 -12.91 -6.74
N ALA A 166 4.43 -12.92 -7.82
CA ALA A 166 4.49 -11.82 -8.77
C ALA A 166 3.13 -11.47 -9.39
N PRO A 167 2.30 -12.45 -9.82
CA PRO A 167 0.96 -12.14 -10.37
C PRO A 167 0.05 -11.46 -9.34
N PHE A 168 0.09 -11.91 -8.08
CA PHE A 168 -0.70 -11.33 -6.99
C PHE A 168 -0.23 -9.91 -6.65
N ARG A 169 1.09 -9.70 -6.60
CA ARG A 169 1.70 -8.42 -6.28
C ARG A 169 1.33 -7.38 -7.32
N GLU A 170 1.47 -7.75 -8.60
CA GLU A 170 1.10 -6.87 -9.71
C GLU A 170 -0.40 -6.58 -9.72
N ARG A 171 -1.27 -7.61 -9.60
CA ARG A 171 -2.73 -7.41 -9.52
C ARG A 171 -3.09 -6.43 -8.42
N LYS A 172 -2.60 -6.66 -7.20
CA LYS A 172 -2.91 -5.79 -6.06
C LYS A 172 -2.40 -4.37 -6.28
N LEU A 173 -1.18 -4.22 -6.80
CA LEU A 173 -0.56 -2.92 -7.02
C LEU A 173 -1.32 -2.10 -8.07
N LEU A 174 -1.71 -2.71 -9.18
CA LEU A 174 -2.38 -2.03 -10.28
C LEU A 174 -3.87 -1.83 -10.01
N VAL A 175 -4.56 -2.90 -9.58
CA VAL A 175 -6.01 -2.87 -9.33
C VAL A 175 -6.31 -2.11 -8.06
N VAL A 176 -5.78 -2.52 -6.91
CA VAL A 176 -6.17 -1.93 -5.62
C VAL A 176 -5.49 -0.58 -5.41
N ASN A 177 -4.16 -0.53 -5.46
CA ASN A 177 -3.45 0.73 -5.16
C ASN A 177 -3.62 1.76 -6.29
N GLY A 178 -3.74 1.33 -7.54
CA GLY A 178 -4.04 2.21 -8.68
C GLY A 178 -5.43 2.80 -8.59
N LEU A 179 -6.46 1.97 -8.40
CA LEU A 179 -7.85 2.42 -8.22
C LEU A 179 -7.96 3.39 -7.04
N HIS A 180 -7.35 3.06 -5.90
CA HIS A 180 -7.38 3.91 -4.72
C HIS A 180 -6.83 5.32 -5.01
N GLN A 181 -5.76 5.41 -5.81
CA GLN A 181 -5.13 6.67 -6.19
C GLN A 181 -6.02 7.48 -7.14
N ILE A 182 -6.59 6.86 -8.18
CA ILE A 182 -7.44 7.56 -9.16
C ILE A 182 -8.76 8.03 -8.56
N LEU A 183 -9.37 7.22 -7.69
CA LEU A 183 -10.60 7.60 -6.99
C LEU A 183 -10.33 8.77 -6.05
N ALA A 184 -9.21 8.76 -5.33
CA ALA A 184 -8.83 9.87 -4.46
C ALA A 184 -8.58 11.16 -5.26
N LEU A 185 -7.92 11.09 -6.42
CA LEU A 185 -7.71 12.24 -7.30
C LEU A 185 -9.05 12.79 -7.81
N LYS A 186 -9.95 11.94 -8.32
CA LYS A 186 -11.27 12.36 -8.79
C LYS A 186 -12.13 12.94 -7.67
N CYS A 187 -12.09 12.35 -6.47
CA CYS A 187 -12.75 12.90 -5.30
C CYS A 187 -12.19 14.28 -4.93
N ARG A 188 -10.86 14.44 -4.95
CA ARG A 188 -10.21 15.73 -4.66
C ARG A 188 -10.63 16.80 -5.66
N LEU A 189 -10.62 16.50 -6.96
CA LEU A 189 -11.10 17.42 -8.00
C LEU A 189 -12.55 17.87 -7.78
N LEU A 190 -13.40 16.97 -7.26
CA LEU A 190 -14.82 17.24 -6.99
C LEU A 190 -15.08 17.85 -5.61
N GLY A 191 -14.05 18.13 -4.81
CA GLY A 191 -14.20 18.63 -3.44
C GLY A 191 -14.80 17.61 -2.46
N ILE A 192 -14.71 16.31 -2.77
CA ILE A 192 -15.19 15.21 -1.92
C ILE A 192 -14.04 14.72 -1.04
N GLU A 193 -14.10 14.97 0.25
CA GLU A 193 -13.03 14.59 1.20
C GLU A 193 -12.98 13.08 1.47
N HIS A 194 -14.14 12.42 1.54
CA HIS A 194 -14.25 11.02 1.96
C HIS A 194 -14.50 10.08 0.77
N LEU A 195 -13.69 9.02 0.65
CA LEU A 195 -13.88 8.01 -0.40
C LEU A 195 -15.21 7.26 -0.25
N ALA A 196 -15.72 7.10 0.97
CA ALA A 196 -17.03 6.51 1.22
C ALA A 196 -18.17 7.26 0.50
N LEU A 197 -18.04 8.59 0.38
CA LEU A 197 -18.99 9.43 -0.37
C LEU A 197 -18.70 9.36 -1.88
N GLY A 198 -17.42 9.39 -2.26
CA GLY A 198 -16.97 9.26 -3.64
C GLY A 198 -17.43 7.96 -4.30
N ALA A 199 -17.37 6.83 -3.59
CA ALA A 199 -17.83 5.52 -4.07
C ALA A 199 -19.34 5.43 -4.34
N ARG A 200 -20.10 6.51 -4.06
CA ARG A 200 -21.52 6.65 -4.39
C ARG A 200 -21.78 7.76 -5.42
N HIS A 201 -20.74 8.45 -5.85
CA HIS A 201 -20.81 9.58 -6.78
C HIS A 201 -20.61 9.08 -8.21
N ALA A 202 -21.58 9.36 -9.10
CA ALA A 202 -21.59 8.84 -10.46
C ALA A 202 -20.31 9.17 -11.24
N GLU A 203 -19.82 10.41 -11.17
CA GLU A 203 -18.58 10.80 -11.86
C GLU A 203 -17.31 10.13 -11.31
N VAL A 204 -17.32 9.70 -10.05
CA VAL A 204 -16.18 8.98 -9.46
C VAL A 204 -16.20 7.54 -9.96
N LEU A 205 -17.37 6.91 -9.97
CA LEU A 205 -17.56 5.55 -10.49
C LEU A 205 -17.30 5.45 -12.01
N ALA A 206 -17.62 6.50 -12.76
CA ALA A 206 -17.37 6.56 -14.20
C ALA A 206 -15.88 6.43 -14.56
N VAL A 207 -14.96 6.78 -13.65
CA VAL A 207 -13.52 6.56 -13.84
C VAL A 207 -13.10 5.16 -13.40
N ALA A 208 -13.81 4.56 -12.44
CA ALA A 208 -13.45 3.27 -11.84
C ALA A 208 -13.61 2.10 -12.82
N GLU A 209 -14.78 1.98 -13.46
CA GLU A 209 -15.14 0.80 -14.24
C GLU A 209 -14.23 0.62 -15.47
N PRO A 210 -14.04 1.63 -16.35
CA PRO A 210 -13.18 1.46 -17.52
C PRO A 210 -11.72 1.20 -17.14
N PHE A 211 -11.28 1.77 -16.01
CA PHE A 211 -9.92 1.60 -15.52
C PHE A 211 -9.68 0.16 -15.03
N LEU A 212 -10.64 -0.37 -14.27
CA LEU A 212 -10.62 -1.77 -13.82
C LEU A 212 -10.62 -2.72 -15.01
N ASP A 213 -11.53 -2.52 -15.97
CA ASP A 213 -11.63 -3.37 -17.15
C ASP A 213 -10.31 -3.41 -17.93
N ALA A 214 -9.69 -2.25 -18.17
CA ALA A 214 -8.42 -2.15 -18.88
C ALA A 214 -7.27 -2.85 -18.13
N ILE A 215 -7.12 -2.60 -16.82
CA ILE A 215 -6.04 -3.21 -16.03
C ILE A 215 -6.24 -4.71 -15.87
N GLU A 216 -7.45 -5.17 -15.59
CA GLU A 216 -7.71 -6.60 -15.44
C GLU A 216 -7.53 -7.35 -16.77
N ALA A 217 -7.92 -6.75 -17.91
CA ALA A 217 -7.65 -7.33 -19.22
C ALA A 217 -6.15 -7.44 -19.51
N ALA A 218 -5.39 -6.38 -19.23
CA ALA A 218 -3.94 -6.36 -19.38
C ALA A 218 -3.25 -7.38 -18.45
N HIS A 219 -3.69 -7.47 -17.20
CA HIS A 219 -3.16 -8.42 -16.21
C HIS A 219 -3.47 -9.87 -16.61
N ARG A 220 -4.67 -10.16 -17.12
CA ARG A 220 -5.04 -11.47 -17.69
C ARG A 220 -4.17 -11.88 -18.86
N ALA A 221 -3.86 -10.95 -19.76
CA ALA A 221 -3.00 -11.24 -20.91
C ALA A 221 -1.54 -11.51 -20.50
N ARG A 222 -1.05 -10.79 -19.49
CA ARG A 222 0.31 -10.99 -18.95
C ARG A 222 0.44 -12.30 -18.16
N TRP A 223 -0.60 -12.66 -17.41
CA TRP A 223 -0.62 -13.82 -16.52
C TRP A 223 -1.78 -14.77 -16.86
N PRO A 224 -1.70 -15.50 -18.00
CA PRO A 224 -2.81 -16.34 -18.47
C PRO A 224 -3.12 -17.53 -17.56
N ASP A 225 -2.12 -18.06 -16.86
CA ASP A 225 -2.27 -19.21 -15.95
C ASP A 225 -2.68 -18.81 -14.53
N PHE A 226 -2.76 -17.51 -14.24
CA PHE A 226 -3.19 -17.02 -12.93
C PHE A 226 -4.70 -17.21 -12.75
N ALA A 227 -5.12 -17.63 -11.56
CA ALA A 227 -6.53 -17.79 -11.24
C ALA A 227 -7.21 -16.43 -11.03
N HIS A 228 -7.77 -15.87 -12.10
CA HIS A 228 -8.45 -14.58 -12.07
C HIS A 228 -9.83 -14.67 -11.42
N ASP A 229 -10.10 -13.76 -10.50
CA ASP A 229 -11.40 -13.54 -9.90
C ASP A 229 -11.99 -12.24 -10.45
N VAL A 230 -13.03 -12.36 -11.27
CA VAL A 230 -13.73 -11.22 -11.90
C VAL A 230 -14.41 -10.28 -10.90
N THR A 231 -14.52 -10.70 -9.63
CA THR A 231 -15.09 -9.87 -8.57
C THR A 231 -14.03 -9.09 -7.79
N TYR A 232 -12.74 -9.33 -8.03
CA TYR A 232 -11.64 -8.74 -7.26
C TYR A 232 -11.64 -7.21 -7.28
N GLY A 233 -11.63 -6.60 -8.48
CA GLY A 233 -11.69 -5.15 -8.65
C GLY A 233 -12.98 -4.52 -8.09
N PRO A 234 -14.17 -4.98 -8.53
CA PRO A 234 -15.46 -4.46 -8.04
C PRO A 234 -15.63 -4.56 -6.52
N GLU A 235 -15.15 -5.65 -5.89
CA GLU A 235 -15.19 -5.77 -4.44
C GLU A 235 -14.35 -4.69 -3.75
N ARG A 236 -13.19 -4.32 -4.31
CA ARG A 236 -12.30 -3.28 -3.74
C ARG A 236 -12.88 -1.87 -3.87
N VAL A 237 -13.60 -1.57 -4.95
CA VAL A 237 -14.41 -0.34 -5.04
C VAL A 237 -15.39 -0.27 -3.86
N ARG A 238 -16.10 -1.36 -3.57
CA ARG A 238 -17.02 -1.44 -2.42
C ARG A 238 -16.29 -1.26 -1.09
N VAL A 239 -15.12 -1.88 -0.91
CA VAL A 239 -14.30 -1.70 0.31
C VAL A 239 -13.99 -0.23 0.57
N PHE A 240 -13.62 0.54 -0.46
CA PHE A 240 -13.38 1.99 -0.32
C PHE A 240 -14.65 2.76 0.05
N GLY A 241 -15.83 2.26 -0.36
CA GLY A 241 -17.14 2.78 0.01
C GLY A 241 -17.55 2.54 1.47
N ASP A 242 -17.02 1.49 2.10
CA ASP A 242 -17.41 1.03 3.45
C ASP A 242 -16.53 1.59 4.57
N MET A 243 -15.37 2.15 4.21
CA MET A 243 -14.35 2.61 5.12
C MET A 243 -14.29 4.16 5.16
N PRO A 244 -14.12 4.79 6.33
CA PRO A 244 -14.04 6.25 6.46
C PRO A 244 -12.66 6.78 6.04
N ASP A 245 -12.25 6.46 4.81
CA ASP A 245 -10.98 6.87 4.21
C ASP A 245 -11.08 8.28 3.65
N THR A 246 -9.98 9.04 3.70
CA THR A 246 -9.94 10.43 3.22
C THR A 246 -8.94 10.60 2.09
N THR A 247 -9.24 11.53 1.19
CA THR A 247 -8.31 11.95 0.14
C THR A 247 -7.00 12.46 0.74
N GLU A 248 -7.04 13.16 1.88
CA GLU A 248 -5.83 13.61 2.60
C GLU A 248 -4.95 12.43 3.03
N ARG A 249 -5.51 11.33 3.55
CA ARG A 249 -4.69 10.18 3.95
C ARG A 249 -3.99 9.51 2.77
N ILE A 250 -4.58 9.59 1.58
CA ILE A 250 -4.10 8.90 0.38
C ILE A 250 -3.13 9.77 -0.42
N LEU A 251 -3.42 11.07 -0.48
CA LEU A 251 -2.74 12.05 -1.34
C LEU A 251 -1.93 13.08 -0.56
N GLY A 252 -2.18 13.30 0.72
CA GLY A 252 -1.69 14.45 1.49
C GLY A 252 -0.17 14.62 1.47
N ASP A 253 0.57 13.51 1.55
CA ASP A 253 2.04 13.53 1.53
C ASP A 253 2.64 13.55 0.10
N HIS A 254 1.80 13.57 -0.94
CA HIS A 254 2.22 13.36 -2.32
C HIS A 254 1.72 14.45 -3.28
N LEU A 255 0.48 14.92 -3.11
CA LEU A 255 -0.10 16.02 -3.87
C LEU A 255 0.26 17.34 -3.17
N VAL A 256 1.56 17.66 -3.20
CA VAL A 256 2.17 18.82 -2.56
C VAL A 256 2.85 19.66 -3.64
N ARG A 257 2.51 20.95 -3.76
CA ARG A 257 3.02 21.81 -4.85
C ARG A 257 4.55 21.87 -4.90
N ALA A 258 5.20 21.88 -3.74
CA ALA A 258 6.65 21.93 -3.62
C ALA A 258 7.34 20.68 -4.20
N ASN A 259 6.66 19.54 -4.25
CA ASN A 259 7.25 18.29 -4.72
C ASN A 259 6.19 17.33 -5.28
N LEU A 260 5.95 17.43 -6.59
CA LEU A 260 5.03 16.52 -7.30
C LEU A 260 5.68 15.23 -7.77
N THR A 261 7.01 15.08 -7.70
CA THR A 261 7.67 13.85 -8.16
C THR A 261 7.24 12.64 -7.32
N SER A 262 6.96 12.85 -6.03
CA SER A 262 6.40 11.81 -5.15
C SER A 262 5.05 11.27 -5.64
N LEU A 263 4.12 12.15 -6.06
CA LEU A 263 2.86 11.73 -6.66
C LEU A 263 3.07 11.03 -8.00
N LEU A 264 3.94 11.58 -8.85
CA LEU A 264 4.25 11.03 -10.17
C LEU A 264 4.84 9.62 -10.07
N ASP A 265 5.75 9.37 -9.11
CA ASP A 265 6.34 8.04 -8.89
C ASP A 265 5.29 7.02 -8.42
N ARG A 266 4.31 7.44 -7.62
CA ARG A 266 3.20 6.57 -7.21
C ARG A 266 2.27 6.26 -8.37
N LEU A 267 1.94 7.26 -9.19
CA LEU A 267 1.14 7.05 -10.40
C LEU A 267 1.88 6.16 -11.39
N ASP A 268 3.19 6.31 -11.53
CA ASP A 268 4.00 5.43 -12.37
C ASP A 268 3.90 3.97 -11.93
N ALA A 269 4.12 3.70 -10.64
CA ALA A 269 4.13 2.35 -10.09
C ALA A 269 2.74 1.68 -10.07
N ARG A 270 1.64 2.44 -10.11
CA ARG A 270 0.28 1.93 -9.84
C ARG A 270 -0.70 2.11 -11.00
N VAL A 271 -0.47 3.09 -11.86
CA VAL A 271 -1.37 3.50 -12.95
C VAL A 271 -0.65 3.35 -14.28
N PHE A 272 0.47 4.06 -14.50
CA PHE A 272 1.15 4.06 -15.80
C PHE A 272 1.90 2.76 -16.08
N ALA A 273 2.29 2.00 -15.05
CA ALA A 273 2.71 0.61 -15.22
C ALA A 273 1.61 -0.24 -15.86
N GLY A 274 0.36 -0.08 -15.42
CA GLY A 274 -0.80 -0.73 -16.03
C GLY A 274 -1.04 -0.26 -17.47
N ALA A 275 -0.85 1.03 -17.75
CA ALA A 275 -0.95 1.58 -19.11
C ALA A 275 0.07 0.96 -20.07
N ARG A 276 1.32 0.78 -19.61
CA ARG A 276 2.36 0.09 -20.38
C ARG A 276 2.01 -1.37 -20.62
N THR A 277 1.59 -2.10 -19.59
CA THR A 277 1.17 -3.49 -19.76
C THR A 277 -0.03 -3.60 -20.71
N ALA A 278 -1.02 -2.70 -20.62
CA ALA A 278 -2.13 -2.66 -21.56
C ALA A 278 -1.66 -2.42 -23.01
N SER A 279 -0.79 -1.42 -23.22
CA SER A 279 -0.21 -1.11 -24.52
C SER A 279 0.62 -2.26 -25.09
N GLU A 280 1.45 -2.91 -24.27
CA GLU A 280 2.30 -4.06 -24.66
C GLU A 280 1.46 -5.24 -25.16
N HIS A 281 0.26 -5.42 -24.60
CA HIS A 281 -0.68 -6.47 -24.99
C HIS A 281 -1.77 -6.01 -25.98
N GLY A 282 -1.65 -4.80 -26.54
CA GLY A 282 -2.54 -4.30 -27.59
C GLY A 282 -3.94 -3.90 -27.12
N PHE A 283 -4.12 -3.61 -25.83
CA PHE A 283 -5.36 -3.07 -25.30
C PHE A 283 -5.44 -1.55 -25.47
N ASP A 284 -6.66 -1.02 -25.49
CA ASP A 284 -6.89 0.41 -25.50
C ASP A 284 -6.36 1.06 -24.20
N VAL A 285 -5.65 2.17 -24.37
CA VAL A 285 -5.07 2.96 -23.30
C VAL A 285 -5.78 4.30 -23.05
N ALA A 286 -6.92 4.54 -23.73
CA ALA A 286 -7.69 5.78 -23.60
C ALA A 286 -8.02 6.12 -22.14
N VAL A 287 -8.41 5.14 -21.32
CA VAL A 287 -8.70 5.39 -19.90
C VAL A 287 -7.50 5.93 -19.11
N PHE A 288 -6.27 5.56 -19.48
CA PHE A 288 -5.07 6.09 -18.83
C PHE A 288 -4.77 7.52 -19.29
N ALA A 289 -5.16 7.88 -20.52
CA ALA A 289 -5.14 9.28 -20.98
C ALA A 289 -6.14 10.13 -20.21
N ASP A 290 -7.33 9.61 -19.88
CA ASP A 290 -8.30 10.32 -19.03
C ASP A 290 -7.73 10.57 -17.62
N VAL A 291 -6.94 9.64 -17.08
CA VAL A 291 -6.23 9.84 -15.80
C VAL A 291 -5.15 10.92 -15.91
N VAL A 292 -4.47 11.02 -17.06
CA VAL A 292 -3.55 12.14 -17.33
C VAL A 292 -4.28 13.47 -17.35
N ASP A 293 -5.43 13.53 -18.03
CA ASP A 293 -6.26 14.74 -18.07
C ASP A 293 -6.76 15.15 -16.67
N LEU A 294 -7.17 14.18 -15.85
CA LEU A 294 -7.51 14.38 -14.44
C LEU A 294 -6.33 14.98 -13.65
N LEU A 295 -5.12 14.45 -13.84
CA LEU A 295 -3.93 14.96 -13.17
C LEU A 295 -3.62 16.40 -13.60
N ILE A 296 -3.69 16.70 -14.90
CA ILE A 296 -3.46 18.05 -15.44
C ILE A 296 -4.48 19.03 -14.84
N ALA A 297 -5.76 18.64 -14.77
CA ALA A 297 -6.80 19.47 -14.17
C ALA A 297 -6.52 19.78 -12.70
N ILE A 298 -6.07 18.78 -11.92
CA ILE A 298 -5.70 18.97 -10.52
C ILE A 298 -4.48 19.88 -10.37
N VAL A 299 -3.47 19.71 -11.21
CA VAL A 299 -2.24 20.50 -11.18
C VAL A 299 -2.48 21.96 -11.59
N GLY A 300 -3.49 22.22 -12.41
CA GLY A 300 -3.89 23.57 -12.81
C GLY A 300 -4.69 24.33 -11.74
N ASP A 301 -5.07 23.68 -10.64
CA ASP A 301 -5.85 24.27 -9.57
C ASP A 301 -5.04 24.28 -8.25
N GLY A 302 -4.56 25.48 -7.90
CA GLY A 302 -3.73 25.69 -6.71
C GLY A 302 -4.42 25.32 -5.39
N ASP A 303 -5.75 25.36 -5.34
CA ASP A 303 -6.52 25.07 -4.11
C ASP A 303 -6.61 23.56 -3.83
N LEU A 304 -6.20 22.72 -4.78
CA LEU A 304 -6.25 21.26 -4.66
C LEU A 304 -5.01 20.63 -4.03
N TYR A 305 -3.92 21.37 -3.85
CA TYR A 305 -2.74 20.87 -3.14
C TYR A 305 -3.02 20.69 -1.63
N TYR A 306 -2.24 19.81 -0.99
CA TYR A 306 -2.20 19.69 0.46
C TYR A 306 -0.99 20.42 1.03
N GLU A 307 -1.15 20.92 2.24
CA GLU A 307 -0.08 21.49 3.05
C GLU A 307 0.35 20.46 4.10
N PRO A 308 1.42 19.69 3.85
CA PRO A 308 1.89 18.73 4.84
C PRO A 308 2.49 19.44 6.06
N PRO A 309 2.49 18.80 7.24
CA PRO A 309 3.06 19.39 8.45
C PRO A 309 4.58 19.64 8.33
N GLU A 310 5.25 18.88 7.48
CA GLU A 310 6.66 19.07 7.12
C GLU A 310 6.75 19.17 5.59
N LEU A 311 7.29 20.27 5.08
CA LEU A 311 7.43 20.48 3.65
C LEU A 311 8.55 19.59 3.11
N PRO A 312 8.30 18.81 2.04
CA PRO A 312 9.36 18.07 1.36
C PRO A 312 10.35 19.04 0.73
N ALA A 313 11.56 18.53 0.40
CA ALA A 313 12.51 19.28 -0.41
C ALA A 313 11.85 19.71 -1.73
N ALA A 314 11.94 21.01 -2.03
CA ALA A 314 11.37 21.57 -3.25
C ALA A 314 12.05 20.98 -4.49
N VAL A 315 11.25 20.66 -5.49
CA VAL A 315 11.71 20.20 -6.81
C VAL A 315 11.28 21.24 -7.83
N ASP A 316 12.19 21.68 -8.70
CA ASP A 316 11.88 22.67 -9.73
C ASP A 316 10.91 22.11 -10.78
N ASP A 317 10.05 22.98 -11.32
CA ASP A 317 9.00 22.58 -12.25
C ASP A 317 9.54 21.92 -13.51
N ARG A 318 10.73 22.30 -13.98
CA ARG A 318 11.36 21.66 -15.13
C ARG A 318 11.65 20.18 -14.84
N THR A 319 12.22 19.87 -13.68
CA THR A 319 12.44 18.48 -13.24
C THR A 319 11.12 17.71 -13.14
N VAL A 320 10.05 18.34 -12.63
CA VAL A 320 8.71 17.72 -12.56
C VAL A 320 8.16 17.41 -13.96
N VAL A 321 8.25 18.36 -14.89
CA VAL A 321 7.78 18.21 -16.29
C VAL A 321 8.59 17.13 -17.04
N GLU A 322 9.93 17.13 -16.89
CA GLU A 322 10.80 16.11 -17.48
C GLU A 322 10.46 14.71 -16.93
N ARG A 323 10.22 14.60 -15.63
CA ARG A 323 9.76 13.35 -15.01
C ARG A 323 8.41 12.92 -15.58
N PHE A 324 7.43 13.81 -15.63
CA PHE A 324 6.10 13.52 -16.16
C PHE A 324 6.17 13.01 -17.61
N GLY A 325 6.89 13.70 -18.49
CA GLY A 325 7.09 13.25 -19.88
C GLY A 325 7.77 11.89 -19.99
N ALA A 326 8.68 11.56 -19.06
CA ALA A 326 9.29 10.24 -19.01
C ALA A 326 8.28 9.12 -18.71
N LEU A 327 7.25 9.39 -17.92
CA LEU A 327 6.23 8.40 -17.53
C LEU A 327 5.28 8.04 -18.66
N LEU A 328 5.06 8.96 -19.61
CA LEU A 328 4.19 8.76 -20.78
C LEU A 328 4.83 7.89 -21.87
N ARG A 329 6.17 7.73 -21.82
CA ARG A 329 6.90 6.91 -22.78
C ARG A 329 6.52 5.44 -22.63
N GLY A 330 6.37 4.77 -23.77
CA GLY A 330 6.09 3.34 -23.85
C GLY A 330 4.61 2.96 -23.95
N TRP A 331 3.68 3.89 -23.69
CA TRP A 331 2.25 3.63 -23.83
C TRP A 331 1.46 4.74 -24.56
N THR A 332 2.10 5.87 -24.85
CA THR A 332 1.55 6.90 -25.73
C THR A 332 2.39 7.06 -27.00
N THR A 333 1.79 7.61 -28.07
CA THR A 333 2.56 8.05 -29.24
C THR A 333 3.39 9.30 -28.90
N PRO A 334 4.50 9.58 -29.62
CA PRO A 334 5.31 10.77 -29.37
C PRO A 334 4.50 12.08 -29.38
N ARG A 335 3.59 12.21 -30.35
CA ARG A 335 2.70 13.38 -30.46
C ARG A 335 1.77 13.54 -29.25
N GLN A 336 1.18 12.44 -28.76
CA GLN A 336 0.34 12.49 -27.57
C GLN A 336 1.17 12.85 -26.32
N SER A 337 2.37 12.26 -26.16
CA SER A 337 3.27 12.62 -25.07
C SER A 337 3.59 14.12 -25.07
N GLU A 338 3.96 14.67 -26.22
CA GLU A 338 4.27 16.10 -26.38
C GLU A 338 3.09 16.98 -25.98
N GLN A 339 1.88 16.68 -26.44
CA GLN A 339 0.66 17.43 -26.10
C GLN A 339 0.34 17.39 -24.60
N PHE A 340 0.49 16.22 -23.96
CA PHE A 340 0.27 16.12 -22.51
C PHE A 340 1.33 16.88 -21.72
N VAL A 341 2.60 16.80 -22.13
CA VAL A 341 3.71 17.52 -21.48
C VAL A 341 3.53 19.03 -21.56
N GLU A 342 3.13 19.55 -22.73
CA GLU A 342 2.83 20.97 -22.93
C GLU A 342 1.71 21.44 -21.99
N ARG A 343 0.57 20.75 -22.00
CA ARG A 343 -0.59 21.08 -21.14
C ARG A 343 -0.27 20.97 -19.65
N PHE A 344 0.54 19.99 -19.26
CA PHE A 344 0.95 19.84 -17.86
C PHE A 344 1.90 20.96 -17.43
N ALA A 345 2.83 21.38 -18.29
CA ALA A 345 3.71 22.52 -18.04
C ALA A 345 2.93 23.84 -17.92
N GLU A 346 1.93 24.05 -18.79
CA GLU A 346 1.02 25.20 -18.71
C GLU A 346 0.24 25.21 -17.39
N ALA A 347 -0.32 24.07 -16.97
CA ALA A 347 -1.04 23.94 -15.72
C ALA A 347 -0.16 24.27 -14.49
N LEU A 348 1.10 23.81 -14.47
CA LEU A 348 2.05 24.15 -13.42
C LEU A 348 2.40 25.64 -13.37
N ALA A 349 2.50 26.29 -14.53
CA ALA A 349 2.81 27.71 -14.62
C ALA A 349 1.66 28.58 -14.07
N VAL A 350 0.40 28.17 -14.27
CA VAL A 350 -0.78 28.86 -13.73
C VAL A 350 -0.76 28.91 -12.20
N THR A 351 -0.35 27.83 -11.54
CA THR A 351 -0.32 27.76 -10.06
C THR A 351 0.92 28.39 -9.43
N ALA A 352 1.88 28.85 -10.24
CA ALA A 352 3.06 29.58 -9.77
C ALA A 352 2.85 31.10 -9.72
N ALA A 353 1.82 31.62 -10.41
CA ALA A 353 1.44 33.03 -10.47
C ALA A 353 0.41 33.38 -9.39
#